data_AF-A0A803P2Q5-F1
#
_entry.id   AF-A0A803P2Q5-F1
#
_cell.length_a   1.000
_cell.length_b   1.000
_cell.length_c   1.000
_cell.angle_alpha   90.00
_cell.angle_beta   90.00
_cell.angle_gamma   90.00
#
_symmetry.space_group_name_H-M   'P 1'
#
loop_
_entity.id
_entity.type
_entity.pdbx_description
1 polymer ?
#
loop_
_entity_poly.entity_id
_entity_poly.type
_entity_poly.pdbx_seq_one_letter_code
_entity_poly.pdbx_strand_id
1 'polypeptide(L)'
;MEMDSLPNGNSAVSNPNSAPDPTASAPPSSKLNHFADSVKLEHQFLRVPFEHYKKTIRTNHRVFEKEVSAVISGVAEAADRNDMSRDEAVSHLSSLVSRLQGLKRKLEEGSRVEHLQAQRCRARLNHLELADAENMFEWNNMKVKRILVDYMLRMSYYDTALKLAESSNMQDLVDIEVFQEAKKVIDALQNKEVTPALVWCAENKSRLKKFKVYTLSHGFSASVTELIYRHPALHQINHMLQ
;
A
#
# COMPACT_ATOMS: atom_id res chain seq x y z
N MET A 1 -89.97 26.73 -24.23
CA MET A 1 -88.77 27.31 -24.87
C MET A 1 -87.98 27.95 -23.75
N GLU A 2 -86.78 27.57 -23.35
CA GLU A 2 -85.77 26.54 -23.65
C GLU A 2 -84.97 26.45 -22.31
N MET A 3 -85.02 25.34 -21.57
CA MET A 3 -83.96 24.32 -21.46
C MET A 3 -82.54 24.88 -21.26
N ASP A 4 -82.10 24.93 -19.99
CA ASP A 4 -80.69 24.85 -19.62
C ASP A 4 -80.48 23.56 -18.82
N SER A 5 -79.63 22.67 -19.34
CA SER A 5 -79.21 21.43 -18.70
C SER A 5 -77.69 21.36 -18.72
N LEU A 6 -77.11 21.04 -17.56
CA LEU A 6 -75.69 20.79 -17.32
C LEU A 6 -75.09 19.77 -18.32
N PRO A 7 -73.75 19.77 -18.48
CA PRO A 7 -73.08 18.48 -18.32
C PRO A 7 -71.72 18.50 -17.61
N ASN A 8 -71.48 17.32 -17.05
CA ASN A 8 -70.31 16.72 -16.42
C ASN A 8 -69.26 16.23 -17.46
N GLY A 9 -68.00 16.03 -17.06
CA GLY A 9 -67.14 14.99 -17.65
C GLY A 9 -65.77 15.38 -18.24
N ASN A 10 -64.71 14.85 -17.62
CA ASN A 10 -63.30 14.76 -18.07
C ASN A 10 -63.10 14.39 -19.56
N SER A 11 -62.01 14.86 -20.17
CA SER A 11 -61.08 14.04 -20.99
C SER A 11 -59.77 14.80 -21.30
N ALA A 12 -58.65 14.10 -21.14
CA ALA A 12 -57.28 14.57 -21.41
C ALA A 12 -56.95 14.56 -22.91
N VAL A 13 -56.15 15.52 -23.39
CA VAL A 13 -55.21 15.32 -24.52
C VAL A 13 -53.94 16.16 -24.30
N SER A 14 -52.82 15.45 -24.31
CA SER A 14 -51.42 15.87 -24.28
C SER A 14 -50.96 16.55 -25.58
N ASN A 15 -50.14 17.61 -25.45
CA ASN A 15 -49.33 18.15 -26.56
C ASN A 15 -47.83 17.96 -26.25
N PRO A 16 -47.04 17.31 -27.13
CA PRO A 16 -45.60 17.16 -26.97
C PRO A 16 -44.87 18.16 -27.88
N ASN A 17 -44.23 19.18 -27.32
CA ASN A 17 -43.05 19.83 -27.91
C ASN A 17 -42.51 20.93 -27.01
N SER A 18 -41.53 20.58 -26.16
CA SER A 18 -40.58 21.52 -25.61
C SER A 18 -39.21 20.83 -25.61
N ALA A 19 -38.30 21.31 -26.47
CA ALA A 19 -36.92 20.84 -26.52
C ALA A 19 -36.22 21.05 -25.15
N PRO A 20 -35.29 20.18 -24.74
CA PRO A 20 -34.54 20.37 -23.52
C PRO A 20 -33.46 21.44 -23.73
N ASP A 21 -33.50 22.46 -22.87
CA ASP A 21 -32.50 23.52 -22.71
C ASP A 21 -31.12 22.91 -22.33
N PRO A 22 -29.99 23.33 -22.93
CA PRO A 22 -28.69 22.68 -22.70
C PRO A 22 -27.94 23.15 -21.43
N THR A 23 -28.58 23.91 -20.54
CA THR A 23 -27.93 24.50 -19.36
C THR A 23 -28.48 23.97 -18.04
N ALA A 24 -28.44 22.65 -17.83
CA ALA A 24 -28.57 22.07 -16.50
C ALA A 24 -27.18 21.94 -15.86
N SER A 25 -26.65 23.05 -15.33
CA SER A 25 -25.51 22.98 -14.42
C SER A 25 -25.91 22.19 -13.17
N ALA A 26 -25.30 21.02 -12.97
CA ALA A 26 -25.58 20.14 -11.82
C ALA A 26 -25.54 20.89 -10.47
N PRO A 27 -26.43 20.57 -9.52
CA PRO A 27 -26.55 21.29 -8.26
C PRO A 27 -25.24 21.23 -7.45
N PRO A 28 -24.84 22.32 -6.75
CA PRO A 28 -23.54 22.44 -6.07
C PRO A 28 -23.28 21.36 -5.00
N SER A 29 -24.33 20.76 -4.44
CA SER A 29 -24.24 19.64 -3.51
C SER A 29 -23.67 18.36 -4.13
N SER A 30 -23.94 18.11 -5.42
CA SER A 30 -23.41 16.93 -6.12
C SER A 30 -21.90 17.01 -6.32
N LYS A 31 -21.38 18.18 -6.69
CA LYS A 31 -19.94 18.43 -6.90
C LYS A 31 -19.14 18.31 -5.60
N LEU A 32 -19.68 18.83 -4.49
CA LEU A 32 -19.08 18.69 -3.16
C LEU A 32 -19.03 17.22 -2.70
N ASN A 33 -20.08 16.45 -2.95
CA ASN A 33 -20.10 15.02 -2.62
C ASN A 33 -19.10 14.23 -3.48
N HIS A 34 -19.02 14.52 -4.78
CA HIS A 34 -18.03 13.90 -5.67
C HIS A 34 -16.59 14.21 -5.26
N PHE A 35 -16.31 15.45 -4.84
CA PHE A 35 -15.00 15.82 -4.32
C PHE A 35 -14.69 15.10 -3.01
N ALA A 36 -15.64 15.05 -2.07
CA ALA A 36 -15.47 14.33 -0.81
C ALA A 36 -15.19 12.83 -1.00
N ASP A 37 -15.91 12.17 -1.91
CA ASP A 37 -15.65 10.76 -2.25
C ASP A 37 -14.33 10.57 -2.99
N SER A 38 -13.93 11.56 -3.78
CA SER A 38 -12.62 11.60 -4.42
C SER A 38 -11.48 11.62 -3.39
N VAL A 39 -11.58 12.47 -2.38
CA VAL A 39 -10.61 12.58 -1.28
C VAL A 39 -10.57 11.32 -0.42
N LYS A 40 -11.71 10.64 -0.21
CA LYS A 40 -11.75 9.34 0.50
C LYS A 40 -10.94 8.26 -0.21
N LEU A 41 -11.00 8.23 -1.55
CA LEU A 41 -10.22 7.26 -2.32
C LEU A 41 -8.72 7.55 -2.22
N GLU A 42 -8.35 8.83 -2.26
CA GLU A 42 -6.97 9.27 -2.11
C GLU A 42 -6.36 8.90 -0.76
N HIS A 43 -7.15 8.98 0.31
CA HIS A 43 -6.74 8.50 1.62
C HIS A 43 -6.33 7.01 1.61
N GLN A 44 -6.99 6.16 0.81
CA GLN A 44 -6.62 4.74 0.71
C GLN A 44 -5.22 4.56 0.10
N PHE A 45 -4.88 5.37 -0.90
CA PHE A 45 -3.57 5.35 -1.56
C PHE A 45 -2.44 5.98 -0.72
N LEU A 46 -2.76 6.85 0.23
CA LEU A 46 -1.77 7.40 1.17
C LEU A 46 -1.44 6.46 2.33
N ARG A 47 -2.35 5.56 2.69
CA ARG A 47 -2.22 4.73 3.89
C ARG A 47 -1.05 3.75 3.81
N VAL A 48 -0.91 3.07 2.67
CA VAL A 48 0.12 2.03 2.45
C VAL A 48 1.55 2.59 2.59
N PRO A 49 1.96 3.63 1.84
CA PRO A 49 3.32 4.18 1.95
C PRO A 49 3.59 4.76 3.34
N PHE A 50 2.60 5.37 3.99
CA PHE A 50 2.75 5.92 5.34
C PHE A 50 3.00 4.82 6.39
N GLU A 51 2.25 3.71 6.32
CA GLU A 51 2.50 2.57 7.21
C GLU A 51 3.84 1.90 6.92
N HIS A 52 4.27 1.82 5.66
CA HIS A 52 5.60 1.31 5.32
C HIS A 52 6.69 2.22 5.89
N TYR A 53 6.59 3.54 5.68
CA TYR A 53 7.54 4.52 6.22
C TYR A 53 7.66 4.41 7.74
N LYS A 54 6.53 4.38 8.45
CA LYS A 54 6.48 4.19 9.91
C LYS A 54 7.10 2.86 10.35
N LYS A 55 6.91 1.78 9.59
CA LYS A 55 7.48 0.47 9.89
C LYS A 55 9.00 0.49 9.73
N THR A 56 9.49 1.12 8.66
CA THR A 56 10.92 1.24 8.37
C THR A 56 11.63 2.02 9.46
N ILE A 57 11.14 3.23 9.82
CA ILE A 57 11.72 4.03 10.91
C ILE A 57 11.81 3.24 12.20
N ARG A 58 10.73 2.56 12.60
CA ARG A 58 10.72 1.77 13.84
C ARG A 58 11.70 0.61 13.80
N THR A 59 11.84 -0.05 12.66
CA THR A 59 12.77 -1.18 12.50
C THR A 59 14.21 -0.68 12.57
N ASN A 60 14.53 0.37 11.82
CA ASN A 60 15.88 0.96 11.78
C ASN A 60 16.29 1.49 13.15
N HIS A 61 15.40 2.22 13.84
CA HIS A 61 15.67 2.71 15.19
C HIS A 61 15.92 1.58 16.19
N ARG A 62 15.14 0.48 16.15
CA ARG A 62 15.39 -0.69 17.02
C ARG A 62 16.73 -1.36 16.76
N VAL A 63 17.15 -1.47 15.51
CA VAL A 63 18.46 -2.03 15.15
C VAL A 63 19.56 -1.11 15.66
N PHE A 64 19.43 0.20 15.46
CA PHE A 64 20.36 1.20 15.97
C PHE A 64 20.53 1.10 17.49
N GLU A 65 19.43 1.19 18.25
CA GLU A 65 19.46 1.12 19.72
C GLU A 65 20.12 -0.17 20.23
N LYS A 66 19.78 -1.31 19.62
CA LYS A 66 20.35 -2.62 19.99
C LYS A 66 21.86 -2.69 19.75
N GLU A 67 22.32 -2.24 18.58
CA GLU A 67 23.73 -2.32 18.22
C GLU A 67 24.57 -1.31 19.01
N VAL A 68 24.07 -0.08 19.20
CA VAL A 68 24.73 0.94 20.02
C VAL A 68 24.85 0.49 21.47
N SER A 69 23.76 -0.01 22.07
CA SER A 69 23.77 -0.52 23.46
C SER A 69 24.83 -1.61 23.65
N ALA A 70 24.94 -2.51 22.68
CA ALA A 70 25.87 -3.61 22.76
C ALA A 70 27.33 -3.20 22.48
N VAL A 71 27.57 -2.16 21.68
CA VAL A 71 28.90 -1.55 21.56
C VAL A 71 29.28 -0.86 22.87
N ILE A 72 28.38 -0.08 23.48
CA ILE A 72 28.62 0.57 24.77
C ILE A 72 28.95 -0.46 25.86
N SER A 73 28.16 -1.54 25.94
CA SER A 73 28.43 -2.65 26.87
C SER A 73 29.81 -3.26 26.62
N GLY A 74 30.16 -3.54 25.36
CA GLY A 74 31.47 -4.09 25.04
C GLY A 74 32.62 -3.15 25.41
N VAL A 75 32.46 -1.84 25.22
CA VAL A 75 33.47 -0.86 25.66
C VAL A 75 33.62 -0.83 27.18
N ALA A 76 32.50 -0.87 27.92
CA ALA A 76 32.53 -0.92 29.38
C ALA A 76 33.21 -2.20 29.89
N GLU A 77 32.88 -3.36 29.33
CA GLU A 77 33.52 -4.63 29.66
C GLU A 77 35.03 -4.62 29.39
N ALA A 78 35.47 -3.97 28.32
CA ALA A 78 36.89 -3.82 28.02
C ALA A 78 37.60 -2.86 28.98
N ALA A 79 36.91 -1.84 29.49
CA ALA A 79 37.46 -0.88 30.45
C ALA A 79 37.58 -1.46 31.86
N ASP A 80 36.67 -2.37 32.25
CA ASP A 80 36.68 -2.99 33.58
C ASP A 80 37.67 -4.16 33.71
N ARG A 81 38.12 -4.75 32.59
CA ARG A 81 39.12 -5.82 32.58
C ARG A 81 40.54 -5.26 32.69
N ASN A 82 41.09 -5.31 33.90
CA ASN A 82 42.47 -4.90 34.18
C ASN A 82 43.54 -5.92 33.76
N ASP A 83 43.15 -7.13 33.37
CA ASP A 83 44.03 -8.27 33.05
C ASP A 83 44.12 -8.57 31.55
N MET A 84 43.56 -7.72 30.69
CA MET A 84 43.53 -7.97 29.25
C MET A 84 44.91 -7.81 28.62
N SER A 85 45.38 -8.84 27.92
CA SER A 85 46.62 -8.75 27.16
C SER A 85 46.47 -7.76 26.00
N ARG A 86 47.60 -7.24 25.49
CA ARG A 86 47.60 -6.31 24.36
C ARG A 86 46.89 -6.89 23.12
N ASP A 87 47.14 -8.16 22.82
CA ASP A 87 46.58 -8.82 21.63
C ASP A 87 45.07 -9.06 21.78
N GLU A 88 44.61 -9.40 22.99
CA GLU A 88 43.18 -9.50 23.30
C GLU A 88 42.47 -8.14 23.21
N ALA A 89 43.09 -7.08 23.72
CA ALA A 89 42.55 -5.72 23.62
C ALA A 89 42.40 -5.28 22.16
N VAL A 90 43.43 -5.53 21.33
CA VAL A 90 43.40 -5.23 19.89
C VAL A 90 42.31 -6.06 19.19
N SER A 91 42.19 -7.34 19.50
CA SER A 91 41.14 -8.22 18.94
C SER A 91 39.74 -7.74 19.33
N HIS A 92 39.53 -7.38 20.60
CA HIS A 92 38.26 -6.89 21.11
C HIS A 92 37.84 -5.57 20.46
N LEU A 93 38.75 -4.60 20.39
CA LEU A 93 38.51 -3.32 19.70
C LEU A 93 38.23 -3.54 18.21
N SER A 94 38.95 -4.46 17.55
CA SER A 94 38.72 -4.80 16.14
C SER A 94 37.33 -5.40 15.90
N SER A 95 36.83 -6.21 16.83
CA SER A 95 35.46 -6.74 16.81
C SER A 95 34.41 -5.61 16.95
N LEU A 96 34.62 -4.68 17.90
CA LEU A 96 33.74 -3.52 18.06
C LEU A 96 33.73 -2.61 16.83
N VAL A 97 34.90 -2.36 16.23
CA VAL A 97 35.02 -1.61 14.97
C VAL A 97 34.26 -2.31 13.85
N SER A 98 34.43 -3.62 13.69
CA SER A 98 33.72 -4.42 12.69
C SER A 98 32.21 -4.34 12.87
N ARG A 99 31.74 -4.36 14.13
CA ARG A 99 30.33 -4.19 14.48
C ARG A 99 29.80 -2.80 14.14
N LEU A 100 30.53 -1.74 14.46
CA LEU A 100 30.18 -0.36 14.10
C LEU A 100 30.14 -0.16 12.58
N GLN A 101 31.08 -0.73 11.84
CA GLN A 101 31.06 -0.74 10.37
C GLN A 101 29.85 -1.50 9.82
N GLY A 102 29.44 -2.59 10.47
CA GLY A 102 28.21 -3.31 10.15
C GLY A 102 26.96 -2.46 10.42
N LEU A 103 26.91 -1.78 11.56
CA LEU A 103 25.83 -0.84 11.89
C LEU A 103 25.73 0.30 10.89
N LYS A 104 26.88 0.91 10.52
CA LYS A 104 26.93 1.97 9.49
C LYS A 104 26.27 1.51 8.20
N ARG A 105 26.67 0.34 7.67
CA ARG A 105 26.09 -0.24 6.46
C ARG A 105 24.58 -0.46 6.57
N LYS A 106 24.11 -0.99 7.72
CA LYS A 106 22.67 -1.19 7.98
C LYS A 106 21.91 0.14 8.01
N LEU A 107 22.50 1.19 8.60
CA LEU A 107 21.87 2.50 8.72
C LEU A 107 21.82 3.23 7.38
N GLU A 108 22.86 3.11 6.54
CA GLU A 108 22.87 3.66 5.18
C GLU A 108 21.76 3.03 4.32
N GLU A 109 21.64 1.70 4.34
CA GLU A 109 20.55 1.02 3.63
C GLU A 109 19.18 1.37 4.21
N GLY A 110 19.06 1.39 5.53
CA GLY A 110 17.84 1.82 6.21
C GLY A 110 17.41 3.24 5.83
N SER A 111 18.37 4.18 5.79
CA SER A 111 18.15 5.58 5.40
C SER A 111 17.71 5.69 3.94
N ARG A 112 18.31 4.91 3.03
CA ARG A 112 17.89 4.85 1.62
C ARG A 112 16.43 4.41 1.49
N VAL A 113 16.02 3.36 2.20
CA VAL A 113 14.64 2.87 2.19
C VAL A 113 13.68 3.89 2.81
N GLU A 114 14.06 4.52 3.93
CA GLU A 114 13.26 5.59 4.55
C GLU A 114 13.06 6.77 3.60
N HIS A 115 14.12 7.21 2.92
CA HIS A 115 14.06 8.32 1.98
C HIS A 115 13.11 8.03 0.82
N LEU A 116 13.16 6.82 0.26
CA LEU A 116 12.27 6.39 -0.81
C LEU A 116 10.80 6.42 -0.36
N GLN A 117 10.50 5.91 0.83
CA GLN A 117 9.13 5.89 1.36
C GLN A 117 8.63 7.31 1.69
N ALA A 118 9.51 8.17 2.21
CA ALA A 118 9.20 9.57 2.45
C ALA A 118 8.96 10.33 1.12
N GLN A 119 9.73 10.03 0.07
CA GLN A 119 9.52 10.58 -1.27
C GLN A 119 8.15 10.18 -1.82
N ARG A 120 7.78 8.90 -1.72
CA ARG A 120 6.44 8.42 -2.13
C ARG A 120 5.31 9.11 -1.38
N CYS A 121 5.46 9.32 -0.07
CA CYS A 121 4.49 10.09 0.71
C CYS A 121 4.39 11.53 0.19
N ARG A 122 5.52 12.21 -0.04
CA ARG A 122 5.55 13.58 -0.57
C ARG A 122 4.92 13.68 -1.95
N ALA A 123 5.26 12.78 -2.88
CA ALA A 123 4.71 12.78 -4.23
C ALA A 123 3.18 12.68 -4.22
N ARG A 124 2.62 11.82 -3.36
CA ARG A 124 1.16 11.68 -3.21
C ARG A 124 0.52 12.88 -2.54
N LEU A 125 1.16 13.51 -1.55
CA LEU A 125 0.66 14.75 -0.95
C LEU A 125 0.66 15.90 -1.96
N ASN A 126 1.77 16.10 -2.68
CA ASN A 126 1.86 17.12 -3.73
C ASN A 126 0.78 16.90 -4.81
N HIS A 127 0.51 15.66 -5.20
CA HIS A 127 -0.56 15.34 -6.14
C HIS A 127 -1.96 15.73 -5.61
N LEU A 128 -2.18 15.66 -4.30
CA LEU A 128 -3.44 16.12 -3.69
C LEU A 128 -3.55 17.64 -3.64
N GLU A 129 -2.44 18.33 -3.39
CA GLU A 129 -2.39 19.79 -3.38
C GLU A 129 -2.66 20.37 -4.77
N LEU A 130 -2.28 19.66 -5.83
CA LEU A 130 -2.54 20.03 -7.23
C LEU A 130 -3.99 19.80 -7.68
N ALA A 131 -4.88 19.34 -6.79
CA ALA A 131 -6.30 19.16 -7.09
C ALA A 131 -7.02 20.53 -7.17
N ASP A 132 -6.81 21.26 -8.26
CA ASP A 132 -7.46 22.54 -8.56
C ASP A 132 -8.57 22.39 -9.62
N ALA A 133 -9.53 23.31 -9.61
CA ALA A 133 -10.68 23.33 -10.52
C ALA A 133 -10.27 23.46 -12.00
N GLU A 134 -9.18 24.16 -12.30
CA GLU A 134 -8.68 24.35 -13.67
C GLU A 134 -8.01 23.09 -14.24
N ASN A 135 -7.32 22.30 -13.41
CA ASN A 135 -6.59 21.08 -13.81
C ASN A 135 -7.31 19.78 -13.43
N MET A 136 -8.61 19.87 -13.14
CA MET A 136 -9.43 18.76 -12.66
C MET A 136 -9.46 17.57 -13.63
N PHE A 137 -9.37 17.80 -14.95
CA PHE A 137 -9.35 16.73 -15.94
C PHE A 137 -8.07 15.87 -15.84
N GLU A 138 -6.90 16.50 -15.80
CA GLU A 138 -5.61 15.80 -15.70
C GLU A 138 -5.47 15.08 -14.36
N TRP A 139 -5.92 15.73 -13.29
CA TRP A 139 -5.94 15.15 -11.95
C TRP A 139 -6.83 13.90 -11.90
N ASN A 140 -8.04 13.97 -12.47
CA ASN A 140 -8.93 12.80 -12.57
C ASN A 140 -8.36 11.71 -13.49
N ASN A 141 -7.69 12.07 -14.59
CA ASN A 141 -7.03 11.11 -15.45
C ASN A 141 -5.94 10.33 -14.70
N MET A 142 -5.10 11.04 -13.94
CA MET A 142 -4.07 10.44 -13.10
C MET A 142 -4.67 9.52 -12.03
N LYS A 143 -5.74 9.97 -11.37
CA LYS A 143 -6.48 9.16 -10.41
C LYS A 143 -7.02 7.87 -11.03
N VAL A 144 -7.65 7.94 -12.21
CA VAL A 144 -8.14 6.74 -12.92
C VAL A 144 -7.00 5.80 -13.27
N LYS A 145 -5.86 6.31 -13.75
CA LYS A 145 -4.66 5.49 -14.00
C LYS A 145 -4.18 4.80 -12.72
N ARG A 146 -4.20 5.47 -11.57
CA ARG A 146 -3.77 4.87 -10.27
C ARG A 146 -4.68 3.72 -9.86
N ILE A 147 -5.99 3.90 -10.02
CA ILE A 147 -6.99 2.85 -9.78
C ILE A 147 -6.75 1.67 -10.73
N LEU A 148 -6.50 1.94 -12.01
CA LEU A 148 -6.25 0.90 -13.01
C LEU A 148 -4.98 0.11 -12.69
N VAL A 149 -3.90 0.78 -12.28
CA VAL A 149 -2.66 0.12 -11.84
C VAL A 149 -2.93 -0.76 -10.61
N ASP A 150 -3.61 -0.26 -9.58
CA ASP A 150 -3.97 -1.07 -8.40
C ASP A 150 -4.81 -2.30 -8.79
N TYR A 151 -5.80 -2.13 -9.67
CA TYR A 151 -6.59 -3.23 -10.20
C TYR A 151 -5.72 -4.25 -10.94
N MET A 152 -4.85 -3.81 -11.86
CA MET A 152 -3.96 -4.70 -12.60
C MET A 152 -3.04 -5.49 -11.67
N LEU A 153 -2.46 -4.86 -10.64
CA LEU A 153 -1.64 -5.51 -9.63
C LEU A 153 -2.45 -6.55 -8.82
N ARG A 154 -3.72 -6.26 -8.53
CA ARG A 154 -4.65 -7.21 -7.89
C ARG A 154 -5.16 -8.30 -8.81
N MET A 155 -4.91 -8.22 -10.11
CA MET A 155 -5.26 -9.25 -11.09
C MET A 155 -3.99 -9.88 -11.69
N SER A 156 -2.86 -9.78 -10.97
CA SER A 156 -1.54 -10.31 -11.34
C SER A 156 -1.03 -9.86 -12.71
N TYR A 157 -1.57 -8.78 -13.28
CA TYR A 157 -1.10 -8.16 -14.52
C TYR A 157 0.08 -7.23 -14.22
N TYR A 158 1.14 -7.77 -13.61
CA TYR A 158 2.27 -7.00 -13.08
C TYR A 158 3.03 -6.23 -14.17
N ASP A 159 3.33 -6.86 -15.30
CA ASP A 159 4.09 -6.23 -16.38
C ASP A 159 3.31 -5.09 -17.02
N THR A 160 2.00 -5.27 -17.20
CA THR A 160 1.11 -4.23 -17.73
C THR A 160 0.98 -3.07 -16.75
N ALA A 161 0.81 -3.37 -15.46
CA ALA A 161 0.77 -2.36 -14.40
C ALA A 161 2.06 -1.53 -14.36
N LEU A 162 3.22 -2.19 -14.48
CA LEU A 162 4.53 -1.56 -14.51
C LEU A 162 4.67 -0.64 -15.73
N LYS A 163 4.36 -1.13 -16.93
CA LYS A 163 4.41 -0.32 -18.16
C LYS A 163 3.49 0.89 -18.11
N LEU A 164 2.28 0.75 -17.56
CA LEU A 164 1.36 1.88 -17.40
C LEU A 164 1.92 2.92 -16.43
N ALA A 165 2.50 2.47 -15.31
CA ALA A 165 3.10 3.36 -14.33
C ALA A 165 4.32 4.12 -14.88
N GLU A 166 5.16 3.45 -15.66
CA GLU A 166 6.34 4.05 -16.31
C GLU A 166 5.94 5.04 -17.39
N SER A 167 5.05 4.65 -18.31
CA SER A 167 4.61 5.52 -19.42
C SER A 167 3.83 6.76 -18.95
N SER A 168 3.24 6.71 -17.76
CA SER A 168 2.53 7.84 -17.14
C SER A 168 3.33 8.56 -16.05
N ASN A 169 4.61 8.20 -15.85
CA ASN A 169 5.50 8.77 -14.82
C ASN A 169 4.87 8.86 -13.42
N MET A 170 4.27 7.75 -12.98
CA MET A 170 3.46 7.68 -11.76
C MET A 170 3.91 6.60 -10.78
N GLN A 171 5.15 6.13 -10.90
CA GLN A 171 5.72 5.06 -10.07
C GLN A 171 5.69 5.42 -8.58
N ASP A 172 5.87 6.69 -8.22
CA ASP A 172 5.79 7.16 -6.82
C ASP A 172 4.35 7.25 -6.27
N LEU A 173 3.35 7.16 -7.15
CA LEU A 173 1.93 7.27 -6.79
C LEU A 173 1.24 5.90 -6.60
N VAL A 174 1.94 4.81 -6.90
CA VAL A 174 1.42 3.43 -6.88
C VAL A 174 2.31 2.49 -6.07
N ASP A 175 1.74 1.38 -5.59
CA ASP A 175 2.42 0.46 -4.65
C ASP A 175 3.01 -0.78 -5.33
N ILE A 176 3.59 -0.65 -6.54
CA ILE A 176 4.06 -1.78 -7.35
C ILE A 176 4.98 -2.74 -6.58
N GLU A 177 5.97 -2.20 -5.84
CA GLU A 177 6.93 -3.02 -5.09
C GLU A 177 6.26 -3.91 -4.03
N VAL A 178 5.20 -3.43 -3.38
CA VAL A 178 4.45 -4.20 -2.37
C VAL A 178 3.81 -5.44 -3.01
N PHE A 179 3.29 -5.28 -4.22
CA PHE A 179 2.71 -6.38 -4.99
C PHE A 179 3.78 -7.31 -5.59
N GLN A 180 4.97 -6.80 -5.93
CA GLN A 180 6.10 -7.62 -6.36
C GLN A 180 6.67 -8.48 -5.22
N GLU A 181 6.71 -7.99 -3.99
CA GLU A 181 7.07 -8.80 -2.82
C GLU A 181 6.09 -9.96 -2.63
N ALA A 182 4.80 -9.70 -2.78
CA ALA A 182 3.79 -10.75 -2.78
C ALA A 182 4.03 -11.73 -3.94
N LYS A 183 4.23 -11.24 -5.17
CA LYS A 183 4.53 -12.05 -6.36
C LYS A 183 5.66 -13.05 -6.13
N LYS A 184 6.75 -12.65 -5.48
CA LYS A 184 7.87 -13.57 -5.18
C LYS A 184 7.44 -14.77 -4.32
N VAL A 185 6.61 -14.53 -3.32
CA VAL A 185 6.08 -15.61 -2.46
C VAL A 185 5.13 -16.51 -3.24
N ILE A 186 4.31 -15.90 -4.08
CA ILE A 186 3.35 -16.56 -4.97
C ILE A 186 4.07 -17.50 -5.95
N ASP A 187 5.06 -16.98 -6.67
CA ASP A 187 5.86 -17.73 -7.64
C ASP A 187 6.59 -18.89 -6.96
N ALA A 188 7.16 -18.67 -5.77
CA ALA A 188 7.82 -19.71 -4.99
C ALA A 188 6.86 -20.85 -4.64
N LEU A 189 5.65 -20.52 -4.16
CA LEU A 189 4.64 -21.53 -3.84
C LEU A 189 4.20 -22.32 -5.09
N GLN A 190 4.06 -21.67 -6.24
CA GLN A 190 3.78 -22.34 -7.52
C GLN A 190 4.90 -23.32 -7.91
N ASN A 191 6.15 -22.96 -7.62
CA ASN A 191 7.32 -23.81 -7.80
C ASN A 191 7.49 -24.86 -6.69
N LYS A 192 6.51 -25.02 -5.79
CA LYS A 192 6.52 -25.94 -4.65
C LYS A 192 7.64 -25.63 -3.62
N GLU A 193 8.14 -24.40 -3.63
CA GLU A 193 9.10 -23.90 -2.66
C GLU A 193 8.38 -23.22 -1.49
N VAL A 194 8.47 -23.82 -0.30
CA VAL A 194 7.80 -23.31 0.89
C VAL A 194 8.65 -22.33 1.71
N THR A 195 9.97 -22.32 1.51
CA THR A 195 10.90 -21.50 2.29
C THR A 195 10.59 -20.00 2.19
N PRO A 196 10.36 -19.40 1.01
CA PRO A 196 10.04 -17.97 0.91
C PRO A 196 8.72 -17.61 1.60
N ALA A 197 7.74 -18.51 1.55
CA ALA A 197 6.46 -18.33 2.23
C ALA A 197 6.60 -18.37 3.76
N LEU A 198 7.45 -19.25 4.30
CA LEU A 198 7.73 -19.32 5.74
C LEU A 198 8.44 -18.06 6.25
N VAL A 199 9.42 -17.56 5.49
CA VAL A 199 10.11 -16.29 5.81
C VAL A 199 9.09 -15.15 5.84
N TRP A 200 8.26 -15.03 4.81
CA TRP A 200 7.22 -14.01 4.74
C TRP A 200 6.23 -14.11 5.92
N CYS A 201 5.84 -15.32 6.32
CA CYS A 201 4.98 -15.56 7.48
C CYS A 201 5.63 -15.06 8.78
N ALA A 202 6.93 -15.33 8.98
CA ALA A 202 7.66 -14.88 10.15
C ALA A 202 7.69 -13.35 10.24
N GLU A 203 7.91 -12.67 9.11
CA GLU A 203 7.94 -11.21 9.01
C GLU A 203 6.57 -10.54 9.20
N ASN A 204 5.49 -11.23 8.84
CA ASN A 204 4.12 -10.71 8.87
C ASN A 204 3.27 -11.27 10.03
N LYS A 205 3.88 -12.00 10.97
CA LYS A 205 3.21 -12.70 12.08
C LYS A 205 2.17 -11.85 12.83
N SER A 206 2.48 -10.60 13.14
CA SER A 206 1.58 -9.71 13.89
C SER A 206 0.35 -9.27 13.07
N ARG A 207 0.47 -9.17 11.75
CA ARG A 207 -0.64 -8.89 10.83
C ARG A 207 -1.52 -10.13 10.68
N LEU A 208 -0.90 -11.29 10.45
CA LEU A 208 -1.58 -12.58 10.34
C LEU A 208 -2.41 -12.90 11.58
N LYS A 209 -1.93 -12.58 12.80
CA LYS A 209 -2.72 -12.76 14.03
C LYS A 209 -3.98 -11.90 14.14
N LYS A 210 -4.00 -10.72 13.51
CA LYS A 210 -5.15 -9.79 13.55
C LYS A 210 -6.26 -10.23 12.60
N PHE A 211 -5.88 -10.83 11.48
CA PHE A 211 -6.80 -11.58 10.64
C PHE A 211 -7.01 -12.94 11.30
N LYS A 212 -7.90 -13.04 12.29
CA LYS A 212 -8.29 -14.33 12.88
C LYS A 212 -8.77 -15.27 11.77
N VAL A 213 -7.87 -16.07 11.23
CA VAL A 213 -8.15 -17.30 10.51
C VAL A 213 -8.14 -18.36 11.59
N TYR A 214 -9.28 -19.04 11.78
CA TYR A 214 -9.47 -20.01 12.86
C TYR A 214 -8.34 -21.04 12.83
N THR A 215 -7.51 -21.00 13.86
CA THR A 215 -6.56 -22.07 14.17
C THR A 215 -7.36 -23.30 14.57
N LEU A 216 -7.46 -24.27 13.68
CA LEU A 216 -7.60 -25.66 14.08
C LEU A 216 -6.30 -26.38 13.69
N SER A 217 -5.67 -26.93 14.73
CA SER A 217 -4.73 -28.04 14.62
C SER A 217 -5.17 -29.02 13.54
N HIS A 218 -4.23 -29.39 12.67
CA HIS A 218 -4.36 -30.18 11.42
C HIS A 218 -4.65 -29.33 10.17
N GLY A 219 -3.57 -28.90 9.50
CA GLY A 219 -3.63 -28.38 8.13
C GLY A 219 -3.21 -26.92 8.01
N PHE A 220 -1.89 -26.69 7.99
CA PHE A 220 -1.26 -25.41 7.58
C PHE A 220 -1.70 -24.95 6.16
N SER A 221 -2.35 -25.84 5.41
CA SER A 221 -2.97 -25.60 4.10
C SER A 221 -4.24 -24.74 4.18
N ALA A 222 -5.16 -24.97 5.13
CA ALA A 222 -6.48 -24.33 5.09
C ALA A 222 -6.45 -22.83 5.43
N SER A 223 -5.55 -22.41 6.33
CA SER A 223 -5.53 -21.02 6.82
C SER A 223 -4.86 -20.03 5.86
N VAL A 224 -3.89 -20.49 5.08
CA VAL A 224 -3.29 -19.71 3.99
C VAL A 224 -4.23 -19.70 2.79
N THR A 225 -4.93 -20.81 2.53
CA THR A 225 -5.98 -20.92 1.50
C THR A 225 -7.10 -19.90 1.69
N GLU A 226 -7.61 -19.71 2.91
CA GLU A 226 -8.69 -18.73 3.16
C GLU A 226 -8.23 -17.25 3.05
N LEU A 227 -6.96 -16.97 3.41
CA LEU A 227 -6.33 -15.66 3.22
C LEU A 227 -6.05 -15.37 1.72
N ILE A 228 -5.75 -16.43 0.96
CA ILE A 228 -5.61 -16.44 -0.50
C ILE A 228 -6.98 -16.25 -1.19
N TYR A 229 -8.07 -16.83 -0.66
CA TYR A 229 -9.43 -16.68 -1.20
C TYR A 229 -10.01 -15.27 -1.04
N ARG A 230 -9.60 -14.51 -0.02
CA ARG A 230 -10.14 -13.15 0.25
C ARG A 230 -9.40 -12.01 -0.44
N HIS A 231 -8.26 -12.27 -1.09
CA HIS A 231 -7.51 -11.25 -1.81
C HIS A 231 -7.58 -11.54 -3.32
N PRO A 232 -8.20 -10.67 -4.14
CA PRO A 232 -8.31 -10.88 -5.59
C PRO A 232 -6.96 -11.17 -6.28
N ALA A 233 -5.86 -10.60 -5.76
CA ALA A 233 -4.48 -10.80 -6.22
C ALA A 233 -3.90 -12.19 -5.98
N LEU A 234 -4.46 -12.92 -5.01
CA LEU A 234 -3.98 -14.25 -4.63
C LEU A 234 -4.88 -15.36 -5.21
N HIS A 235 -6.07 -15.00 -5.70
CA HIS A 235 -7.03 -15.92 -6.31
C HIS A 235 -6.50 -16.60 -7.59
N GLN A 236 -5.67 -15.92 -8.38
CA GLN A 236 -5.07 -16.45 -9.61
C GLN A 236 -4.05 -17.57 -9.40
N ILE A 237 -3.53 -17.71 -8.19
CA ILE A 237 -2.48 -18.68 -7.83
C ILE A 237 -3.10 -20.04 -7.56
N ASN A 238 -4.30 -20.04 -6.99
CA ASN A 238 -5.06 -21.24 -6.66
C ASN A 238 -5.51 -21.97 -7.94
N HIS A 239 -5.82 -21.24 -9.01
CA HIS A 239 -6.20 -21.84 -10.29
C HIS A 239 -5.02 -22.46 -11.08
N MET A 240 -3.76 -22.19 -10.69
CA MET A 240 -2.56 -22.80 -11.31
C MET A 240 -2.00 -23.99 -10.53
N LEU A 241 -2.63 -24.40 -9.43
CA LEU A 241 -2.21 -25.53 -8.59
C LEU A 241 -3.31 -26.61 -8.40
N GLN A 242 -4.24 -26.69 -9.37
CA GLN A 242 -5.00 -27.90 -9.71
C GLN A 242 -4.44 -28.47 -11.01
#